data_AF-A0AAU6F830-F1
#
_entry.id   AF-A0AAU6F830-F1
#
_cell.length_a   1.000
_cell.length_b   1.000
_cell.length_c   1.000
_cell.angle_alpha   90.00
_cell.angle_beta   90.00
_cell.angle_gamma   90.00
#
_symmetry.space_group_name_H-M   'P 1'
#
loop_
_entity.id
_entity.type
_entity.pdbx_description
1 polymer ?
#
loop_
_entity_poly.entity_id
_entity_poly.type
_entity_poly.pdbx_seq_one_letter_code
_entity_poly.pdbx_strand_id
1 'polypeptide(L)' 'MTDRMGALLAALDAQGFKSRQTRSGMWMFSRDGTMITYHYTPESFGEWLDLIKMLNGAGLVFPPED' A
#
# COMPACT_ATOMS: atom_id res chain seq x y z
N MET A 1 -14.10 1.70 9.45
CA MET A 1 -13.58 0.93 8.29
C MET A 1 -12.47 1.69 7.53
N THR A 2 -11.95 2.80 8.09
CA THR A 2 -10.90 3.66 7.52
C THR A 2 -9.50 3.32 8.07
N ASP A 3 -9.43 2.58 9.16
CA ASP A 3 -8.19 2.32 9.91
C ASP A 3 -7.14 1.51 9.15
N ARG A 4 -7.55 0.51 8.36
CA ARG A 4 -6.59 -0.38 7.66
C ARG A 4 -5.79 0.35 6.58
N MET A 5 -6.45 1.21 5.81
CA MET A 5 -5.76 2.01 4.79
C MET A 5 -4.89 3.08 5.43
N GLY A 6 -5.37 3.73 6.49
CA GLY A 6 -4.54 4.67 7.26
C GLY A 6 -3.28 4.01 7.83
N ALA A 7 -3.42 2.82 8.44
CA ALA A 7 -2.30 2.06 8.98
C ALA A 7 -1.31 1.62 7.88
N LEU A 8 -1.82 1.18 6.73
CA LEU A 8 -0.99 0.84 5.58
C LEU A 8 -0.17 2.05 5.09
N LEU A 9 -0.82 3.19 4.92
CA LEU A 9 -0.17 4.42 4.47
C LEU A 9 0.87 4.92 5.48
N ALA A 10 0.60 4.79 6.79
CA ALA A 10 1.56 5.11 7.83
C ALA A 10 2.78 4.17 7.82
N ALA A 11 2.57 2.86 7.63
CA ALA A 11 3.65 1.88 7.53
C ALA A 11 4.51 2.10 6.27
N LEU A 12 3.89 2.48 5.16
CA LEU A 12 4.54 2.89 3.92
C LEU A 12 5.41 4.14 4.14
N ASP A 13 4.83 5.19 4.72
CA ASP A 13 5.53 6.45 4.99
C ASP A 13 6.74 6.26 5.93
N ALA A 14 6.57 5.46 6.99
CA ALA A 14 7.65 5.09 7.92
C ALA A 14 8.83 4.37 7.23
N GLN A 15 8.59 3.73 6.08
CA GLN A 15 9.59 3.02 5.29
C GLN A 15 10.06 3.81 4.07
N GLY A 16 9.65 5.07 3.93
CA GLY A 16 10.05 5.96 2.84
C GLY A 16 9.31 5.73 1.53
N PHE A 17 8.20 4.98 1.55
CA PHE A 17 7.31 4.90 0.39
C PHE A 17 6.46 6.17 0.28
N LYS A 18 6.35 6.69 -0.93
CA LYS A 18 5.40 7.75 -1.27
C LYS A 18 4.11 7.13 -1.77
N SER A 19 3.02 7.33 -1.05
CA SER A 19 1.68 6.91 -1.43
C SER A 19 0.84 8.10 -1.92
N ARG A 20 0.16 7.96 -3.05
CA ARG A 20 -0.74 8.97 -3.60
C ARG A 20 -1.98 8.32 -4.22
N GLN A 21 -3.16 8.87 -3.94
CA GLN A 21 -4.37 8.52 -4.67
C GLN A 21 -4.59 9.49 -5.83
N THR A 22 -4.95 8.95 -6.98
CA THR A 22 -5.34 9.73 -8.17
C THR A 22 -6.83 10.10 -8.11
N ARG A 23 -7.27 11.07 -8.93
CA ARG A 23 -8.69 11.46 -9.03
C ARG A 23 -9.61 10.31 -9.47
N SER A 24 -9.07 9.29 -10.13
CA SER A 24 -9.81 8.12 -10.57
C SER A 24 -9.95 7.04 -9.48
N GLY A 25 -9.42 7.27 -8.27
CA GLY A 25 -9.46 6.32 -7.16
C GLY A 25 -8.31 5.32 -7.14
N MET A 26 -7.45 5.32 -8.17
CA MET A 26 -6.25 4.48 -8.24
C MET A 26 -5.20 4.95 -7.24
N TRP A 27 -4.58 4.00 -6.55
CA TRP A 27 -3.47 4.22 -5.63
C TRP A 27 -2.13 4.03 -6.34
N MET A 28 -1.20 4.93 -6.08
CA MET A 28 0.17 4.88 -6.56
C MET A 28 1.10 4.86 -5.36
N PHE A 29 2.01 3.90 -5.32
CA PHE A 29 3.04 3.74 -4.30
C PHE A 29 4.39 3.78 -4.99
N SER A 30 5.34 4.56 -4.48
CA SER A 30 6.67 4.63 -5.08
C SER A 30 7.77 4.70 -4.05
N ARG A 31 8.86 3.97 -4.28
CA ARG A 31 10.07 3.96 -3.45
C ARG A 31 11.28 3.64 -4.32
N ASP A 32 12.36 4.40 -4.16
CA ASP A 32 13.66 4.15 -4.82
C ASP A 32 13.57 3.81 -6.32
N GLY A 33 12.74 4.56 -7.07
CA GLY A 33 12.55 4.36 -8.51
C GLY A 33 11.57 3.26 -8.90
N THR A 34 11.11 2.43 -7.95
CA THR A 34 10.04 1.45 -8.16
C THR A 34 8.69 2.12 -7.93
N MET A 35 7.79 2.03 -8.92
CA MET A 35 6.41 2.52 -8.83
C MET A 35 5.44 1.35 -8.94
N ILE A 36 4.57 1.19 -7.95
CA ILE A 36 3.43 0.29 -7.95
C ILE A 36 2.16 1.10 -8.13
N THR A 37 1.29 0.65 -9.04
CA THR A 37 -0.04 1.23 -9.24
C THR A 37 -1.09 0.19 -8.99
N TYR A 38 -2.09 0.53 -8.17
CA TYR A 38 -3.18 -0.34 -7.79
C TYR A 38 -4.51 0.33 -8.13
N HIS A 39 -5.27 -0.26 -9.06
CA HIS A 39 -6.33 0.42 -9.82
C HIS A 39 -7.52 0.91 -8.97
N TYR A 40 -7.76 0.35 -7.79
CA TYR A 40 -8.91 0.67 -6.95
C TYR A 40 -8.57 0.52 -5.46
N THR A 41 -9.37 1.08 -4.55
CA THR A 41 -9.16 0.83 -3.11
C THR A 41 -9.67 -0.57 -2.79
N PRO A 42 -8.86 -1.47 -2.19
CA PRO A 42 -9.30 -2.84 -1.92
C PRO A 42 -10.47 -2.84 -0.93
N GLU A 43 -11.55 -3.54 -1.29
CA GLU A 43 -12.75 -3.67 -0.45
C GLU A 43 -12.84 -5.06 0.19
N SER A 44 -12.35 -6.08 -0.51
CA SER A 44 -12.34 -7.47 -0.05
C SER A 44 -11.00 -7.89 0.56
N PHE A 45 -11.03 -8.85 1.49
CA PHE A 45 -9.82 -9.37 2.13
C PHE A 45 -8.79 -9.94 1.13
N GLY A 46 -9.27 -10.60 0.06
CA GLY A 46 -8.39 -11.10 -1.01
C GLY A 46 -7.63 -9.98 -1.73
N GLU A 47 -8.29 -8.85 -1.98
CA GLU A 47 -7.70 -7.67 -2.63
C GLU A 47 -6.69 -6.98 -1.71
N TRP A 48 -6.98 -6.95 -0.40
CA TRP A 48 -6.03 -6.49 0.61
C TRP A 48 -4.77 -7.36 0.64
N LEU A 49 -4.92 -8.68 0.62
CA LEU A 49 -3.80 -9.61 0.56
C LEU A 49 -2.96 -9.43 -0.71
N ASP A 50 -3.62 -9.22 -1.86
CA ASP A 50 -2.94 -9.02 -3.14
C ASP A 50 -2.14 -7.71 -3.14
N LEU A 51 -2.73 -6.62 -2.65
CA LEU A 51 -2.04 -5.34 -2.46
C LEU A 51 -0.84 -5.47 -1.53
N ILE A 52 -1.01 -6.11 -0.37
CA ILE A 52 0.06 -6.33 0.62
C ILE A 52 1.20 -7.15 0.01
N LYS A 53 0.90 -8.21 -0.74
CA LYS A 53 1.90 -9.02 -1.44
C LYS A 53 2.65 -8.22 -2.50
N MET A 54 1.94 -7.39 -3.28
CA MET A 54 2.56 -6.50 -4.26
C MET A 54 3.53 -5.53 -3.58
N LEU A 55 3.10 -4.88 -2.50
CA LEU A 55 3.93 -3.96 -1.75
C LEU A 55 5.13 -4.68 -1.13
N ASN A 56 4.95 -5.89 -0.58
CA ASN A 56 6.04 -6.70 -0.04
C ASN A 56 7.06 -7.09 -1.10
N GLY A 57 6.61 -7.43 -2.32
CA GLY A 57 7.48 -7.68 -3.47
C GLY A 57 8.30 -6.46 -3.89
N ALA A 58 7.82 -5.23 -3.62
CA ALA A 58 8.60 -4.00 -3.80
C ALA A 58 9.40 -3.58 -2.56
N GLY A 59 9.51 -4.46 -1.56
CA GLY A 59 10.32 -4.23 -0.36
C GLY A 59 9.59 -3.54 0.80
N LEU A 60 8.25 -3.55 0.81
CA LEU A 60 7.49 -3.17 2.00
C LEU A 60 7.60 -4.30 3.05
N VAL A 61 8.23 -4.00 4.17
CA VAL A 61 8.34 -4.92 5.29
C VAL A 61 7.28 -4.53 6.31
N PHE A 62 6.21 -5.30 6.42
CA PHE A 62 5.31 -5.11 7.55
C PHE A 62 6.05 -5.55 8.82
N PRO A 63 6.07 -4.72 9.88
CA PRO A 63 6.57 -5.19 11.16
C PRO A 63 5.75 -6.42 11.57
N PRO A 64 6.38 -7.49 12.09
CA PRO A 64 5.63 -8.59 12.66
C PRO A 64 4.71 -8.05 13.77
N GLU A 65 3.46 -8.49 13.79
CA GLU A 65 2.57 -8.25 14.92
C GLU A 65 3.17 -9.02 16.12
N ASP A 66 3.64 -8.28 17.14
CA ASP A 66 4.09 -8.83 18.43
C ASP A 66 2.87 -9.17 19.30
#